data_AF-A0A2E4F4I1-F1
#
_entry.id   AF-A0A2E4F4I1-F1
#
_cell.length_a   1.000
_cell.length_b   1.000
_cell.length_c   1.000
_cell.angle_alpha   90.00
_cell.angle_beta   90.00
_cell.angle_gamma   90.00
#
_symmetry.space_group_name_H-M   'P 1'
#
loop_
_entity.id
_entity.type
_entity.pdbx_description
1 polymer ?
#
loop_
_entity_poly.entity_id
_entity_poly.type
_entity_poly.pdbx_seq_one_letter_code
_entity_poly.pdbx_strand_id
1 'polypeptide(L)'
;MRWSGSDSVATTTSVRQKTIKTAISCSGVGLHSGSNVNMTLRPAPSGTGIIFTRVDVENACLAAVYDSVSDTKLGTTLSNVDGVSLGTVEHLMAALWGCEIDNLFIDIDGPEVPVMDGSSAPFVFLIECAGIVEQDVSRQAIRVCRSIEVIDGGKRITLRPATTFSVDFMIDFEHPMISCQTSCFGGEPSTFKAEISRSRTFGFAKDVEALHAAGFARGGSLENAVVIGEDCILNDGGLRYEDEFVRHKVLDCVGDLYLAGAPLLCHVDAHCSGHQLNNGVLRALFSSDENWELEPINDSRSDWIEVPAAAEA
;
A
#
# COMPACT_ATOMS: atom_id res chain seq x y z
N MET A 1 41.29 30.59 29.93
CA MET A 1 40.15 30.45 29.01
C MET A 1 39.96 28.98 28.72
N ARG A 2 38.93 28.35 29.31
CA ARG A 2 38.50 26.99 28.97
C ARG A 2 37.27 27.15 28.09
N TRP A 3 37.34 26.65 26.87
CA TRP A 3 36.19 26.51 25.97
C TRP A 3 35.55 25.17 26.31
N SER A 4 34.39 25.19 26.96
CA SER A 4 33.56 24.00 27.14
C SER A 4 32.67 23.87 25.92
N GLY A 5 32.98 22.92 25.04
CA GLY A 5 32.07 22.50 23.99
C GLY A 5 30.82 21.91 24.64
N SER A 6 29.66 22.52 24.36
CA SER A 6 28.37 21.90 24.62
C SER A 6 28.11 20.92 23.49
N ASP A 7 28.19 19.63 23.77
CA ASP A 7 27.62 18.60 22.90
C ASP A 7 26.12 18.86 22.82
N SER A 8 25.66 19.43 21.70
CA SER A 8 24.24 19.44 21.37
C SER A 8 23.83 18.01 21.04
N VAL A 9 23.29 17.30 22.03
CA VAL A 9 22.59 16.05 21.79
C VAL A 9 21.41 16.38 20.88
N ALA A 10 21.51 16.00 19.60
CA ALA A 10 20.38 16.06 18.69
C ALA A 10 19.26 15.24 19.30
N THR A 11 18.20 15.90 19.77
CA THR A 11 16.99 15.24 20.25
C THR A 11 16.26 14.69 19.03
N THR A 12 16.57 13.46 18.65
CA THR A 12 15.76 12.69 17.69
C THR A 12 14.35 12.59 18.25
N THR A 13 13.41 13.26 17.59
CA THR A 13 12.00 13.19 17.99
C THR A 13 11.42 11.91 17.40
N SER A 14 10.89 11.03 18.26
CA SER A 14 10.24 9.80 17.82
C SER A 14 8.98 10.15 17.04
N VAL A 15 8.84 9.62 15.82
CA VAL A 15 7.60 9.74 15.04
C VAL A 15 6.48 9.04 15.82
N ARG A 16 5.32 9.67 15.92
CA ARG A 16 4.16 9.14 16.65
C ARG A 16 3.25 8.34 15.73
N GLN A 17 2.53 7.37 16.30
CA GLN A 17 1.49 6.65 15.57
C GLN A 17 0.40 7.62 15.09
N LYS A 18 -0.25 7.32 13.97
CA LYS A 18 -1.30 8.18 13.41
C LYS A 18 -2.61 7.42 13.20
N THR A 19 -3.71 8.15 13.35
CA THR A 19 -5.07 7.77 12.95
C THR A 19 -5.76 8.97 12.27
N ILE A 20 -6.97 8.79 11.76
CA ILE A 20 -7.75 9.91 11.22
C ILE A 20 -8.44 10.72 12.32
N LYS A 21 -8.73 11.99 12.09
CA LYS A 21 -9.35 12.90 13.08
C LYS A 21 -10.85 12.68 13.21
N THR A 22 -11.52 12.46 12.08
CA THR A 22 -12.97 12.31 11.99
C THR A 22 -13.32 11.16 11.08
N ALA A 23 -14.46 10.50 11.32
CA ALA A 23 -14.91 9.45 10.44
C ALA A 23 -15.29 10.01 9.06
N ILE A 24 -15.01 9.27 7.99
CA ILE A 24 -15.37 9.63 6.62
C ILE A 24 -15.89 8.41 5.88
N SER A 25 -16.87 8.62 5.01
CA SER A 25 -17.49 7.55 4.23
C SER A 25 -17.35 7.79 2.74
N CYS A 26 -17.29 6.71 1.98
CA CYS A 26 -17.41 6.71 0.52
C CYS A 26 -18.29 5.54 0.07
N SER A 27 -18.86 5.70 -1.12
CA SER A 27 -19.60 4.63 -1.80
C SER A 27 -18.98 4.40 -3.16
N GLY A 28 -18.97 3.15 -3.61
CA GLY A 28 -18.46 2.78 -4.93
C GLY A 28 -18.91 1.39 -5.33
N VAL A 29 -18.45 0.95 -6.50
CA VAL A 29 -18.66 -0.42 -6.96
C VAL A 29 -17.42 -1.24 -6.62
N GLY A 30 -17.60 -2.49 -6.23
CA GLY A 30 -16.50 -3.43 -6.14
C GLY A 30 -16.06 -3.93 -7.52
N LEU A 31 -14.75 -4.05 -7.76
CA LEU A 31 -14.22 -4.38 -9.10
C LEU A 31 -14.73 -5.74 -9.59
N HIS A 32 -14.65 -6.77 -8.76
CA HIS A 32 -14.90 -8.12 -9.20
C HIS A 32 -16.33 -8.59 -9.00
N SER A 33 -16.90 -8.32 -7.84
CA SER A 33 -18.28 -8.67 -7.51
C SER A 33 -19.30 -7.81 -8.26
N GLY A 34 -18.95 -6.57 -8.59
CA GLY A 34 -19.87 -5.58 -9.14
C GLY A 34 -20.91 -5.08 -8.14
N SER A 35 -20.74 -5.38 -6.84
CA SER A 35 -21.65 -4.95 -5.78
C SER A 35 -21.46 -3.46 -5.50
N ASN A 36 -22.55 -2.76 -5.19
CA ASN A 36 -22.44 -1.43 -4.60
C ASN A 36 -22.04 -1.58 -3.13
N VAL A 37 -21.02 -0.83 -2.72
CA VAL A 37 -20.42 -0.92 -1.39
C VAL A 37 -20.31 0.47 -0.78
N ASN A 38 -20.73 0.59 0.47
CA ASN A 38 -20.48 1.72 1.35
C ASN A 38 -19.35 1.33 2.31
N MET A 39 -18.34 2.18 2.39
CA MET A 39 -17.20 2.01 3.27
C MET A 39 -17.05 3.25 4.15
N THR A 40 -16.81 3.04 5.45
CA THR A 40 -16.57 4.12 6.41
C THR A 40 -15.24 3.88 7.14
N LEU A 41 -14.34 4.84 7.02
CA LEU A 41 -13.10 4.89 7.78
C LEU A 41 -13.37 5.60 9.11
N ARG A 42 -12.98 4.99 10.23
CA ARG A 42 -13.16 5.55 11.58
C ARG A 42 -11.83 5.57 12.35
N PRO A 43 -11.59 6.61 13.17
CA PRO A 43 -10.44 6.65 14.07
C PRO A 43 -10.38 5.42 14.95
N ALA A 44 -9.18 4.93 15.24
CA ALA A 44 -8.97 3.81 16.17
C ALA A 44 -7.92 4.15 17.25
N PRO A 45 -8.01 3.56 18.45
CA PRO A 45 -7.00 3.73 19.50
C PRO A 45 -5.59 3.30 19.04
N SER A 46 -4.57 3.81 19.71
CA SER A 46 -3.17 3.42 19.45
C SER A 46 -2.95 1.92 19.67
N GLY A 47 -2.19 1.28 18.80
CA GLY A 47 -1.91 -0.16 18.86
C GLY A 47 -3.04 -1.06 18.35
N THR A 48 -4.08 -0.49 17.73
CA THR A 48 -5.16 -1.27 17.10
C THR A 48 -4.70 -1.93 15.80
N GLY A 49 -3.85 -1.26 15.03
CA GLY A 49 -3.60 -1.62 13.63
C GLY A 49 -4.78 -1.28 12.72
N ILE A 50 -4.81 -1.89 11.54
CA ILE A 50 -5.87 -1.73 10.55
C ILE A 50 -6.84 -2.91 10.64
N ILE A 51 -8.10 -2.63 10.96
CA ILE A 51 -9.14 -3.65 11.16
C ILE A 51 -10.31 -3.34 10.24
N PHE A 52 -10.60 -4.28 9.34
CA PHE A 52 -11.82 -4.28 8.56
C PHE A 52 -12.96 -4.94 9.34
N THR A 53 -14.19 -4.45 9.18
CA THR A 53 -15.41 -5.03 9.74
C THR A 53 -16.49 -5.05 8.67
N ARG A 54 -16.88 -6.26 8.26
CA ARG A 54 -18.01 -6.48 7.34
C ARG A 54 -19.34 -6.27 8.06
N VAL A 55 -19.93 -5.08 8.00
CA VAL A 55 -21.11 -4.74 8.82
C VAL A 55 -22.40 -5.42 8.37
N ASP A 56 -22.39 -6.06 7.21
CA ASP A 56 -23.50 -6.79 6.61
C ASP A 56 -23.56 -8.27 7.02
N VAL A 57 -22.58 -8.79 7.77
CA VAL A 57 -22.52 -10.19 8.23
C VAL A 57 -22.08 -10.29 9.71
N GLU A 58 -22.30 -11.44 10.34
CA GLU A 58 -21.83 -11.72 11.70
C GLU A 58 -20.35 -12.12 11.74
N ASN A 59 -19.70 -12.02 12.91
CA ASN A 59 -18.28 -12.39 13.14
C ASN A 59 -17.32 -11.80 12.11
N ALA A 60 -17.48 -10.50 11.86
CA ALA A 60 -17.04 -9.88 10.62
C ALA A 60 -15.71 -9.13 10.69
N CYS A 61 -15.00 -9.24 11.81
CA CYS A 61 -13.74 -8.54 12.03
C CYS A 61 -12.58 -9.27 11.31
N LEU A 62 -11.80 -8.51 10.57
CA LEU A 62 -10.69 -8.96 9.73
C LEU A 62 -9.49 -8.04 9.98
N ALA A 63 -8.47 -8.55 10.65
CA ALA A 63 -7.22 -7.82 10.79
C ALA A 63 -6.48 -7.78 9.45
N ALA A 64 -6.01 -6.60 9.04
CA ALA A 64 -5.25 -6.44 7.80
C ALA A 64 -3.78 -6.82 8.04
N VAL A 65 -3.53 -8.10 8.22
CA VAL A 65 -2.20 -8.68 8.44
C VAL A 65 -1.92 -9.79 7.44
N TYR A 66 -0.64 -10.02 7.15
CA TYR A 66 -0.18 -10.94 6.10
C TYR A 66 -0.71 -12.36 6.27
N ASP A 67 -0.90 -12.82 7.51
CA ASP A 67 -1.37 -14.18 7.78
C ASP A 67 -2.87 -14.36 7.53
N SER A 68 -3.64 -13.27 7.55
CA SER A 68 -5.06 -13.26 7.19
C SER A 68 -5.30 -13.30 5.67
N VAL A 69 -4.25 -13.15 4.85
CA VAL A 69 -4.37 -13.26 3.39
C VAL A 69 -4.66 -14.72 3.01
N SER A 70 -5.78 -14.90 2.30
CA SER A 70 -6.39 -16.19 1.97
C SER A 70 -6.48 -16.47 0.47
N ASP A 71 -6.53 -15.43 -0.36
CA ASP A 71 -6.48 -15.52 -1.82
C ASP A 71 -5.73 -14.30 -2.38
N THR A 72 -5.01 -14.52 -3.49
CA THR A 72 -4.15 -13.55 -4.16
C THR A 72 -4.36 -13.52 -5.69
N LYS A 73 -5.39 -14.19 -6.21
CA LYS A 73 -5.55 -14.42 -7.66
C LYS A 73 -5.94 -13.15 -8.45
N LEU A 74 -6.80 -12.31 -7.88
CA LEU A 74 -7.37 -11.12 -8.54
C LEU A 74 -7.27 -9.88 -7.63
N GLY A 75 -6.18 -9.78 -6.88
CA GLY A 75 -6.04 -8.84 -5.77
C GLY A 75 -5.82 -9.60 -4.47
N THR A 76 -5.79 -8.89 -3.36
CA THR A 76 -5.49 -9.45 -2.04
C THR A 76 -6.77 -9.59 -1.21
N THR A 77 -7.09 -10.82 -0.83
CA THR A 77 -8.29 -11.16 -0.06
C THR A 77 -7.94 -11.62 1.34
N LEU A 78 -8.50 -10.94 2.34
CA LEU A 78 -8.40 -11.32 3.74
C LEU A 78 -9.52 -12.30 4.09
N SER A 79 -9.25 -13.25 4.97
CA SER A 79 -10.28 -14.07 5.62
C SER A 79 -10.00 -14.24 7.12
N ASN A 80 -11.05 -14.46 7.90
CA ASN A 80 -10.93 -14.82 9.31
C ASN A 80 -11.26 -16.30 9.55
N VAL A 81 -11.14 -16.74 10.81
CA VAL A 81 -11.36 -18.13 11.22
C VAL A 81 -12.79 -18.64 11.00
N ASP A 82 -13.76 -17.72 10.92
CA ASP A 82 -15.16 -18.04 10.67
C ASP A 82 -15.51 -18.08 9.16
N GLY A 83 -14.52 -17.87 8.29
CA GLY A 83 -14.68 -17.92 6.83
C GLY A 83 -15.27 -16.66 6.22
N VAL A 84 -15.42 -15.57 6.97
CA VAL A 84 -15.76 -14.26 6.41
C VAL A 84 -14.55 -13.76 5.63
N SER A 85 -14.78 -13.27 4.42
CA SER A 85 -13.74 -12.74 3.55
C SER A 85 -14.02 -11.32 3.07
N LEU A 86 -12.94 -10.61 2.74
CA LEU A 86 -12.97 -9.28 2.14
C LEU A 86 -11.84 -9.15 1.10
N GLY A 87 -12.21 -8.90 -0.15
CA GLY A 87 -11.29 -8.77 -1.28
C GLY A 87 -10.79 -7.34 -1.54
N THR A 88 -9.76 -7.26 -2.37
CA THR A 88 -9.27 -6.03 -3.02
C THR A 88 -8.79 -4.97 -2.03
N VAL A 89 -8.11 -5.38 -0.95
CA VAL A 89 -7.65 -4.44 0.10
C VAL A 89 -6.44 -3.61 -0.30
N GLU A 90 -5.69 -4.05 -1.30
CA GLU A 90 -4.34 -3.57 -1.66
C GLU A 90 -4.28 -2.06 -1.97
N HIS A 91 -5.22 -1.49 -2.71
CA HIS A 91 -5.16 -0.06 -3.08
C HIS A 91 -5.45 0.85 -1.89
N LEU A 92 -6.36 0.43 -1.01
CA LEU A 92 -6.62 1.13 0.24
C LEU A 92 -5.43 0.99 1.18
N MET A 93 -4.86 -0.21 1.32
CA MET A 93 -3.66 -0.43 2.14
C MET A 93 -2.48 0.42 1.66
N ALA A 94 -2.29 0.57 0.35
CA ALA A 94 -1.27 1.45 -0.21
C ALA A 94 -1.54 2.94 0.11
N ALA A 95 -2.80 3.37 0.06
CA ALA A 95 -3.18 4.73 0.47
C ALA A 95 -2.94 4.98 1.95
N LEU A 96 -3.22 3.99 2.82
CA LEU A 96 -2.96 4.05 4.26
C LEU A 96 -1.47 4.15 4.55
N TRP A 97 -0.63 3.37 3.86
CA TRP A 97 0.83 3.50 3.93
C TRP A 97 1.27 4.91 3.50
N GLY A 98 0.77 5.40 2.37
CA GLY A 98 1.11 6.72 1.84
C GLY A 98 0.62 7.89 2.70
N CYS A 99 -0.42 7.68 3.51
CA CYS A 99 -0.90 8.64 4.50
C CYS A 99 -0.35 8.38 5.91
N GLU A 100 0.51 7.37 6.05
CA GLU A 100 1.12 6.97 7.31
C GLU A 100 0.12 6.62 8.42
N ILE A 101 -1.04 6.03 8.08
CA ILE A 101 -2.09 5.66 9.03
C ILE A 101 -1.78 4.30 9.67
N ASP A 102 -1.53 4.29 10.97
CA ASP A 102 -1.20 3.06 11.71
C ASP A 102 -2.44 2.39 12.31
N ASN A 103 -3.43 3.17 12.74
CA ASN A 103 -4.60 2.67 13.45
C ASN A 103 -5.89 3.13 12.77
N LEU A 104 -6.74 2.18 12.35
CA LEU A 104 -8.00 2.50 11.68
C LEU A 104 -9.01 1.36 11.81
N PHE A 105 -10.27 1.72 12.06
CA PHE A 105 -11.40 0.83 11.83
C PHE A 105 -12.03 1.13 10.47
N ILE A 106 -12.32 0.09 9.69
CA ILE A 106 -12.88 0.19 8.35
C ILE A 106 -14.16 -0.63 8.31
N ASP A 107 -15.31 0.03 8.37
CA ASP A 107 -16.61 -0.61 8.25
C ASP A 107 -17.02 -0.68 6.78
N ILE A 108 -17.50 -1.84 6.33
CA ILE A 108 -17.83 -2.07 4.93
C ILE A 108 -19.00 -3.03 4.77
N ASP A 109 -19.96 -2.72 3.89
CA ASP A 109 -21.20 -3.50 3.69
C ASP A 109 -21.20 -4.34 2.39
N GLY A 110 -20.03 -4.82 1.98
CA GLY A 110 -19.87 -5.61 0.78
C GLY A 110 -18.61 -6.48 0.77
N PRO A 111 -18.52 -7.45 -0.16
CA PRO A 111 -17.48 -8.49 -0.13
C PRO A 111 -16.09 -8.04 -0.56
N GLU A 112 -15.93 -6.80 -1.02
CA GLU A 112 -14.65 -6.24 -1.45
C GLU A 112 -14.64 -4.73 -1.24
N VAL A 113 -13.44 -4.15 -1.12
CA VAL A 113 -13.25 -2.68 -1.09
C VAL A 113 -13.69 -2.07 -2.43
N PRO A 114 -14.38 -0.91 -2.44
CA PRO A 114 -14.79 -0.28 -3.69
C PRO A 114 -13.57 0.10 -4.54
N VAL A 115 -13.62 -0.15 -5.85
CA VAL A 115 -12.47 0.07 -6.75
C VAL A 115 -12.17 1.55 -7.00
N MET A 116 -13.14 2.43 -6.74
CA MET A 116 -13.05 3.86 -7.02
C MET A 116 -12.70 4.11 -8.49
N ASP A 117 -11.58 4.78 -8.78
CA ASP A 117 -11.08 5.02 -10.13
C ASP A 117 -9.99 4.02 -10.56
N GLY A 118 -9.78 2.96 -9.78
CA GLY A 118 -8.76 1.94 -9.98
C GLY A 118 -7.40 2.25 -9.36
N SER A 119 -7.25 3.37 -8.65
CA SER A 119 -6.00 3.76 -7.99
C SER A 119 -6.21 4.11 -6.51
N SER A 120 -5.12 4.40 -5.81
CA SER A 120 -5.15 4.82 -4.38
C SER A 120 -5.52 6.29 -4.18
N ALA A 121 -5.54 7.12 -5.23
CA ALA A 121 -5.67 8.56 -5.12
C ALA A 121 -7.01 9.01 -4.49
N PRO A 122 -8.16 8.39 -4.82
CA PRO A 122 -9.42 8.68 -4.13
C PRO A 122 -9.36 8.41 -2.62
N PHE A 123 -8.67 7.34 -2.21
CA PHE A 123 -8.50 7.02 -0.79
C PHE A 123 -7.56 8.00 -0.09
N VAL A 124 -6.44 8.36 -0.72
CA VAL A 124 -5.54 9.41 -0.20
C VAL A 124 -6.32 10.69 0.05
N PHE A 125 -7.13 11.13 -0.93
CA PHE A 125 -7.97 12.31 -0.80
C PHE A 125 -8.96 12.22 0.37
N LEU A 126 -9.65 11.07 0.53
CA LEU A 126 -10.58 10.85 1.64
C LEU A 126 -9.88 10.91 3.01
N ILE A 127 -8.72 10.26 3.15
CA ILE A 127 -7.93 10.24 4.39
C ILE A 127 -7.46 11.66 4.75
N GLU A 128 -7.00 12.43 3.76
CA GLU A 128 -6.58 13.81 3.98
C GLU A 128 -7.76 14.73 4.36
N CYS A 129 -8.93 14.55 3.74
CA CYS A 129 -10.15 15.27 4.10
C CYS A 129 -10.62 14.96 5.53
N ALA A 130 -10.49 13.71 5.97
CA ALA A 130 -10.81 13.29 7.34
C ALA A 130 -9.88 13.92 8.38
N GLY A 131 -8.72 14.42 7.94
CA GLY A 131 -7.63 14.91 8.77
C GLY A 131 -6.86 13.77 9.43
N ILE A 132 -5.57 13.98 9.68
CA ILE A 132 -4.69 13.01 10.33
C ILE A 132 -4.27 13.57 11.69
N VAL A 133 -4.29 12.73 12.73
CA VAL A 133 -3.86 13.08 14.08
C VAL A 133 -2.85 12.09 14.60
N GLU A 134 -1.85 12.61 15.30
CA GLU A 134 -0.88 11.81 16.03
C GLU A 134 -1.49 11.29 17.33
N GLN A 135 -1.04 10.11 17.75
CA GLN A 135 -1.42 9.45 18.99
C GLN A 135 -0.22 9.40 19.93
N ASP A 136 -0.46 9.36 21.24
CA ASP A 136 0.61 9.44 22.24
C ASP A 136 1.38 8.12 22.41
N VAL A 137 1.76 7.47 21.30
CA VAL A 137 2.57 6.26 21.22
C VAL A 137 3.60 6.39 20.09
N SER A 138 4.81 5.88 20.33
CA SER A 138 5.89 5.88 19.33
C SER A 138 5.55 4.93 18.16
N ARG A 139 5.74 5.40 16.93
CA ARG A 139 5.58 4.60 15.72
C ARG A 139 6.78 3.68 15.55
N GLN A 140 6.51 2.41 15.29
CA GLN A 140 7.52 1.39 15.09
C GLN A 140 7.58 1.04 13.60
N ALA A 141 8.76 0.66 13.12
CA ALA A 141 8.97 0.03 11.83
C ALA A 141 9.54 -1.37 12.02
N ILE A 142 9.32 -2.23 11.03
CA ILE A 142 9.91 -3.56 10.94
C ILE A 142 11.20 -3.43 10.13
N ARG A 143 12.35 -3.51 10.78
CA ARG A 143 13.64 -3.53 10.09
C ARG A 143 13.94 -4.93 9.60
N VAL A 144 14.21 -5.08 8.31
CA VAL A 144 14.66 -6.35 7.74
C VAL A 144 16.14 -6.55 8.08
N CYS A 145 16.46 -7.65 8.77
CA CYS A 145 17.80 -7.96 9.26
C CYS A 145 18.61 -8.84 8.30
N ARG A 146 17.96 -9.58 7.40
CA ARG A 146 18.60 -10.47 6.43
C ARG A 146 17.92 -10.39 5.06
N SER A 147 18.65 -10.74 4.02
CA SER A 147 18.06 -10.84 2.68
C SER A 147 17.11 -12.02 2.62
N ILE A 148 15.90 -11.80 2.11
CA ILE A 148 14.82 -12.81 2.04
C ILE A 148 14.26 -12.79 0.63
N GLU A 149 14.29 -13.92 -0.04
CA GLU A 149 13.87 -14.05 -1.43
C GLU A 149 12.82 -15.16 -1.57
N VAL A 150 11.79 -14.88 -2.37
CA VAL A 150 10.80 -15.86 -2.79
C VAL A 150 10.76 -15.86 -4.31
N ILE A 151 10.85 -17.07 -4.88
CA ILE A 151 10.85 -17.31 -6.33
C ILE A 151 9.69 -18.24 -6.67
N ASP A 152 8.96 -17.90 -7.74
CA ASP A 152 7.97 -18.79 -8.35
C ASP A 152 8.13 -18.76 -9.88
N GLY A 153 8.67 -19.84 -10.45
CA GLY A 153 9.05 -19.90 -11.85
C GLY A 153 10.06 -18.82 -12.23
N GLY A 154 9.70 -17.95 -13.18
CA GLY A 154 10.52 -16.81 -13.61
C GLY A 154 10.32 -15.51 -12.81
N LYS A 155 9.44 -15.52 -11.81
CA LYS A 155 9.09 -14.36 -11.00
C LYS A 155 9.81 -14.40 -9.67
N ARG A 156 10.21 -13.25 -9.14
CA ARG A 156 10.85 -13.16 -7.81
C ARG A 156 10.52 -11.86 -7.09
N ILE A 157 10.64 -11.90 -5.78
CA ILE A 157 10.69 -10.71 -4.92
C ILE A 157 11.72 -10.94 -3.81
N THR A 158 12.50 -9.90 -3.52
CA THR A 158 13.56 -9.95 -2.53
C THR A 158 13.49 -8.74 -1.62
N LEU A 159 13.45 -8.97 -0.30
CA LEU A 159 13.64 -7.93 0.72
C LEU A 159 15.11 -7.93 1.11
N ARG A 160 15.79 -6.79 1.00
CA ARG A 160 17.17 -6.60 1.44
C ARG A 160 17.22 -5.63 2.63
N PRO A 161 18.09 -5.87 3.63
CA PRO A 161 18.28 -4.91 4.72
C PRO A 161 18.63 -3.51 4.20
N ALA A 162 17.90 -2.50 4.68
CA ALA A 162 18.15 -1.10 4.39
C ALA A 162 17.63 -0.23 5.56
N THR A 163 18.12 1.00 5.66
CA THR A 163 17.69 1.97 6.69
C THR A 163 16.42 2.73 6.31
N THR A 164 15.97 2.59 5.07
CA THR A 164 14.73 3.19 4.54
C THR A 164 13.97 2.16 3.71
N PHE A 165 12.68 2.41 3.49
CA PHE A 165 11.89 1.67 2.52
C PHE A 165 12.24 2.12 1.09
N SER A 166 12.29 1.21 0.12
CA SER A 166 12.34 1.55 -1.31
C SER A 166 11.91 0.34 -2.14
N VAL A 167 11.47 0.56 -3.38
CA VAL A 167 11.00 -0.50 -4.29
C VAL A 167 11.58 -0.30 -5.68
N ASP A 168 12.34 -1.29 -6.15
CA ASP A 168 12.64 -1.48 -7.57
C ASP A 168 11.70 -2.57 -8.11
N PHE A 169 10.91 -2.22 -9.12
CA PHE A 169 9.92 -3.12 -9.70
C PHE A 169 10.11 -3.21 -11.21
N MET A 170 10.21 -4.44 -11.71
CA MET A 170 10.19 -4.76 -13.14
C MET A 170 8.93 -5.55 -13.48
N ILE A 171 8.25 -5.17 -14.55
CA ILE A 171 7.26 -6.00 -15.24
C ILE A 171 7.79 -6.38 -16.61
N ASP A 172 7.41 -7.55 -17.10
CA ASP A 172 7.73 -8.01 -18.45
C ASP A 172 6.51 -8.72 -19.04
N PHE A 173 5.72 -7.96 -19.79
CA PHE A 173 4.52 -8.47 -20.44
C PHE A 173 4.79 -8.71 -21.92
N GLU A 174 4.39 -9.89 -22.40
CA GLU A 174 4.42 -10.24 -23.82
C GLU A 174 3.25 -9.54 -24.56
N HIS A 175 3.25 -8.21 -24.52
CA HIS A 175 2.22 -7.36 -25.11
C HIS A 175 2.83 -6.02 -25.56
N PRO A 176 2.62 -5.58 -26.81
CA PRO A 176 3.30 -4.41 -27.37
C PRO A 176 3.01 -3.11 -26.59
N MET A 177 1.81 -2.96 -26.05
CA MET A 177 1.42 -1.77 -25.27
C MET A 177 2.03 -1.68 -23.87
N ILE A 178 2.60 -2.77 -23.34
CA ILE A 178 3.20 -2.80 -21.99
C ILE A 178 4.69 -3.07 -22.10
N SER A 179 5.07 -4.17 -22.75
CA SER A 179 6.45 -4.65 -22.86
C SER A 179 7.15 -4.79 -21.50
N CYS A 180 8.48 -4.76 -21.49
CA CYS A 180 9.27 -4.68 -20.28
C CYS A 180 9.35 -3.22 -19.79
N GLN A 181 9.03 -3.00 -18.51
CA GLN A 181 9.10 -1.70 -17.85
C GLN A 181 9.73 -1.84 -16.48
N THR A 182 10.42 -0.79 -16.03
CA THR A 182 11.03 -0.72 -14.70
C THR A 182 10.66 0.58 -14.01
N SER A 183 10.41 0.52 -12.71
CA SER A 183 10.17 1.69 -11.85
C SER A 183 11.00 1.58 -10.58
N CYS A 184 11.61 2.69 -10.17
CA CYS A 184 12.33 2.84 -8.91
C CYS A 184 11.57 3.83 -8.03
N PHE A 185 11.17 3.42 -6.84
CA PHE A 185 10.43 4.23 -5.89
C PHE A 185 11.22 4.37 -4.57
N GLY A 186 11.55 5.61 -4.20
CA GLY A 186 12.40 5.94 -3.05
C GLY A 186 11.78 5.72 -1.67
N GLY A 187 10.49 5.37 -1.60
CA GLY A 187 9.82 5.02 -0.35
C GLY A 187 9.36 6.21 0.50
N GLU A 188 9.38 7.44 0.00
CA GLU A 188 8.80 8.58 0.72
C GLU A 188 7.28 8.65 0.53
N PRO A 189 6.48 8.84 1.61
CA PRO A 189 5.03 8.98 1.52
C PRO A 189 4.57 10.13 0.59
N SER A 190 5.29 11.26 0.59
CA SER A 190 5.00 12.38 -0.32
C SER A 190 5.19 12.02 -1.78
N THR A 191 6.24 11.26 -2.10
CA THR A 191 6.53 10.79 -3.46
C THR A 191 5.47 9.79 -3.90
N PHE A 192 5.02 8.89 -3.02
CA PHE A 192 3.91 7.99 -3.32
C PHE A 192 2.64 8.75 -3.71
N LYS A 193 2.26 9.78 -2.93
CA LYS A 193 1.08 10.59 -3.23
C LYS A 193 1.21 11.27 -4.59
N ALA A 194 2.37 11.84 -4.91
CA ALA A 194 2.59 12.60 -6.13
C ALA A 194 2.73 11.72 -7.39
N GLU A 195 3.40 10.58 -7.27
CA GLU A 195 3.92 9.84 -8.42
C GLU A 195 3.33 8.45 -8.61
N ILE A 196 2.81 7.82 -7.55
CA ILE A 196 2.35 6.42 -7.56
C ILE A 196 0.83 6.33 -7.38
N SER A 197 0.25 7.11 -6.47
CA SER A 197 -1.13 6.95 -5.99
C SER A 197 -2.19 7.03 -7.08
N ARG A 198 -1.91 7.73 -8.19
CA ARG A 198 -2.85 7.93 -9.31
C ARG A 198 -2.76 6.83 -10.37
N SER A 199 -1.84 5.88 -10.26
CA SER A 199 -1.66 4.82 -11.25
C SER A 199 -2.75 3.77 -11.13
N ARG A 200 -3.58 3.64 -12.17
CA ARG A 200 -4.77 2.78 -12.15
C ARG A 200 -4.43 1.32 -12.41
N THR A 201 -5.30 0.45 -11.89
CA THR A 201 -5.31 -0.97 -12.24
C THR A 201 -5.60 -1.16 -13.72
N PHE A 202 -5.26 -2.32 -14.25
CA PHE A 202 -5.34 -2.59 -15.67
C PHE A 202 -5.71 -4.04 -15.96
N GLY A 203 -6.36 -4.24 -17.11
CA GLY A 203 -6.77 -5.55 -17.60
C GLY A 203 -6.84 -5.58 -19.12
N PHE A 204 -6.82 -6.78 -19.70
CA PHE A 204 -6.91 -6.97 -21.14
C PHE A 204 -8.36 -7.11 -21.58
N ALA A 205 -8.74 -6.42 -22.65
CA ALA A 205 -10.09 -6.49 -23.22
C ALA A 205 -10.50 -7.93 -23.58
N LYS A 206 -9.54 -8.72 -24.10
CA LYS A 206 -9.74 -10.15 -24.46
C LYS A 206 -10.11 -11.04 -23.26
N ASP A 207 -9.74 -10.64 -22.04
CA ASP A 207 -9.95 -11.46 -20.84
C ASP A 207 -11.29 -11.13 -20.15
N VAL A 208 -11.92 -9.99 -20.48
CA VAL A 208 -13.13 -9.48 -19.82
C VAL A 208 -14.29 -10.49 -19.90
N GLU A 209 -14.55 -11.06 -21.07
CA GLU A 209 -15.66 -12.02 -21.24
C GLU A 209 -15.46 -13.27 -20.37
N ALA A 210 -14.24 -13.81 -20.34
CA ALA A 210 -13.90 -14.98 -19.52
C ALA A 210 -13.99 -14.66 -18.02
N LEU A 211 -13.53 -13.47 -17.60
CA LEU A 211 -13.64 -13.01 -16.21
C LEU A 211 -15.11 -12.86 -15.81
N HIS A 212 -15.95 -12.22 -16.64
CA HIS A 212 -17.38 -12.08 -16.38
C HIS A 212 -18.06 -13.45 -16.27
N ALA A 213 -17.75 -14.39 -17.17
CA ALA A 213 -18.29 -15.74 -17.14
C ALA A 213 -17.86 -16.51 -15.88
N ALA A 214 -16.65 -16.26 -15.37
CA ALA A 214 -16.16 -16.79 -14.09
C ALA A 214 -16.68 -16.01 -12.87
N GLY A 215 -17.48 -14.97 -13.09
CA GLY A 215 -18.09 -14.19 -12.03
C GLY A 215 -17.22 -13.07 -11.45
N PHE A 216 -16.16 -12.67 -12.13
CA PHE A 216 -15.25 -11.59 -11.76
C PHE A 216 -15.36 -10.40 -12.72
N ALA A 217 -14.67 -9.30 -12.38
CA ALA A 217 -14.62 -8.04 -13.11
C ALA A 217 -15.98 -7.39 -13.43
N ARG A 218 -17.06 -7.76 -12.74
CA ARG A 218 -18.43 -7.31 -13.05
C ARG A 218 -18.65 -5.81 -12.80
N GLY A 219 -17.81 -5.19 -11.98
CA GLY A 219 -17.79 -3.74 -11.75
C GLY A 219 -16.73 -3.01 -12.57
N GLY A 220 -15.96 -3.72 -13.39
CA GLY A 220 -14.91 -3.16 -14.22
C GLY A 220 -15.45 -2.28 -15.34
N SER A 221 -14.82 -1.13 -15.54
CA SER A 221 -15.15 -0.17 -16.59
C SER A 221 -13.93 0.67 -16.96
N LEU A 222 -14.04 1.44 -18.05
CA LEU A 222 -13.01 2.41 -18.45
C LEU A 222 -12.82 3.55 -17.44
N GLU A 223 -13.76 3.73 -16.50
CA GLU A 223 -13.67 4.73 -15.44
C GLU A 223 -12.79 4.27 -14.27
N ASN A 224 -12.63 2.95 -14.10
CA ASN A 224 -11.95 2.36 -12.95
C ASN A 224 -10.83 1.36 -13.28
N ALA A 225 -10.52 1.18 -14.56
CA ALA A 225 -9.37 0.41 -15.02
C ALA A 225 -8.84 0.95 -16.35
N VAL A 226 -7.54 0.81 -16.57
CA VAL A 226 -6.94 0.91 -17.91
C VAL A 226 -7.22 -0.39 -18.65
N VAL A 227 -7.94 -0.31 -19.76
CA VAL A 227 -8.28 -1.49 -20.57
C VAL A 227 -7.42 -1.53 -21.82
N ILE A 228 -6.72 -2.65 -21.98
CA ILE A 228 -5.70 -2.84 -23.00
C ILE A 228 -6.31 -3.68 -24.13
N GLY A 229 -6.41 -3.08 -25.32
CA GLY A 229 -6.80 -3.77 -26.55
C GLY A 229 -5.63 -4.53 -27.17
N GLU A 230 -5.79 -5.02 -28.41
CA GLU A 230 -4.72 -5.76 -29.11
C GLU A 230 -3.49 -4.89 -29.41
N ASP A 231 -3.72 -3.65 -29.83
CA ASP A 231 -2.69 -2.70 -30.29
C ASP A 231 -2.92 -1.26 -29.80
N CYS A 232 -3.82 -1.07 -28.83
CA CYS A 232 -4.18 0.24 -28.30
C CYS A 232 -4.61 0.21 -26.82
N ILE A 233 -4.65 1.38 -26.20
CA ILE A 233 -5.34 1.62 -24.93
C ILE A 233 -6.75 2.09 -25.24
N LEU A 234 -7.77 1.46 -24.63
CA LEU A 234 -9.18 1.75 -24.95
C LEU A 234 -9.73 2.98 -24.21
N ASN A 235 -9.06 3.46 -23.17
CA ASN A 235 -9.47 4.66 -22.45
C ASN A 235 -9.22 5.91 -23.33
N ASP A 236 -10.25 6.72 -23.60
CA ASP A 236 -10.15 7.92 -24.45
C ASP A 236 -9.05 8.91 -24.00
N GLY A 237 -8.82 9.03 -22.68
CA GLY A 237 -7.77 9.87 -22.11
C GLY A 237 -6.39 9.22 -22.05
N GLY A 238 -6.24 7.99 -22.52
CA GLY A 238 -5.01 7.21 -22.46
C GLY A 238 -4.55 6.90 -21.03
N LEU A 239 -3.22 6.88 -20.87
CA LEU A 239 -2.57 6.67 -19.58
C LEU A 239 -2.36 7.99 -18.83
N ARG A 240 -2.38 7.95 -17.49
CA ARG A 240 -2.03 9.08 -16.61
C ARG A 240 -0.52 9.31 -16.57
N TYR A 241 0.26 8.25 -16.77
CA TYR A 241 1.72 8.22 -16.83
C TYR A 241 2.14 7.30 -17.98
N GLU A 242 3.25 7.59 -18.64
CA GLU A 242 3.75 6.71 -19.73
C GLU A 242 4.04 5.28 -19.23
N ASP A 243 4.46 5.16 -17.97
CA ASP A 243 4.80 3.95 -17.23
C ASP A 243 3.73 3.57 -16.18
N GLU A 244 2.45 3.94 -16.41
CA GLU A 244 1.35 3.74 -15.44
C GLU A 244 1.22 2.27 -14.98
N PHE A 245 1.50 1.29 -15.84
CA PHE A 245 1.40 -0.14 -15.52
C PHE A 245 2.39 -0.58 -14.44
N VAL A 246 3.67 -0.24 -14.59
CA VAL A 246 4.69 -0.61 -13.59
C VAL A 246 4.54 0.21 -12.32
N ARG A 247 4.11 1.48 -12.40
CA ARG A 247 3.77 2.28 -11.22
C ARG A 247 2.60 1.70 -10.44
N HIS A 248 1.59 1.16 -11.13
CA HIS A 248 0.51 0.44 -10.45
C HIS A 248 1.02 -0.82 -9.75
N LYS A 249 2.00 -1.54 -10.32
CA LYS A 249 2.64 -2.66 -9.63
C LYS A 249 3.48 -2.26 -8.42
N VAL A 250 4.08 -1.07 -8.43
CA VAL A 250 4.66 -0.47 -7.21
C VAL A 250 3.56 -0.19 -6.17
N LEU A 251 2.42 0.38 -6.60
CA LEU A 251 1.26 0.64 -5.73
C LEU A 251 0.75 -0.65 -5.06
N ASP A 252 0.49 -1.70 -5.85
CA ASP A 252 0.09 -3.02 -5.36
C ASP A 252 1.11 -3.56 -4.34
N CYS A 253 2.40 -3.49 -4.68
CA CYS A 253 3.50 -3.96 -3.81
C CYS A 253 3.53 -3.23 -2.47
N VAL A 254 3.39 -1.89 -2.47
CA VAL A 254 3.32 -1.08 -1.25
C VAL A 254 2.13 -1.49 -0.39
N GLY A 255 0.95 -1.66 -0.99
CA GLY A 255 -0.26 -2.07 -0.29
C GLY A 255 -0.16 -3.45 0.33
N ASP A 256 0.30 -4.44 -0.44
CA ASP A 256 0.49 -5.81 0.03
C ASP A 256 1.54 -5.88 1.14
N LEU A 257 2.67 -5.18 1.00
CA LEU A 257 3.72 -5.17 2.02
C LEU A 257 3.30 -4.45 3.29
N TYR A 258 2.33 -3.53 3.23
CA TYR A 258 1.79 -2.89 4.43
C TYR A 258 0.94 -3.84 5.30
N LEU A 259 0.53 -4.99 4.77
CA LEU A 259 -0.01 -6.10 5.56
C LEU A 259 1.02 -6.73 6.52
N ALA A 260 2.28 -6.28 6.49
CA ALA A 260 3.22 -6.57 7.57
C ALA A 260 2.77 -6.02 8.94
N GLY A 261 1.82 -5.07 8.96
CA GLY A 261 1.26 -4.47 10.18
C GLY A 261 2.03 -3.27 10.71
N ALA A 262 3.18 -2.94 10.10
CA ALA A 262 3.96 -1.75 10.33
C ALA A 262 4.79 -1.43 9.06
N PRO A 263 5.27 -0.19 8.87
CA PRO A 263 6.16 0.12 7.74
C PRO A 263 7.45 -0.72 7.80
N LEU A 264 7.93 -1.16 6.64
CA LEU A 264 9.18 -1.91 6.52
C LEU A 264 10.38 -0.97 6.33
N LEU A 265 11.53 -1.30 6.90
CA LEU A 265 12.83 -0.72 6.54
C LEU A 265 13.63 -1.76 5.77
N CYS A 266 13.53 -1.67 4.45
CA CYS A 266 14.15 -2.57 3.50
C CYS A 266 14.14 -2.00 2.09
N HIS A 267 15.03 -2.51 1.26
CA HIS A 267 14.93 -2.35 -0.18
C HIS A 267 14.23 -3.57 -0.77
N VAL A 268 13.18 -3.33 -1.54
CA VAL A 268 12.40 -4.36 -2.25
C VAL A 268 12.89 -4.41 -3.70
N ASP A 269 13.28 -5.60 -4.14
CA ASP A 269 13.67 -5.89 -5.52
C ASP A 269 12.66 -6.91 -6.09
N ALA A 270 11.78 -6.47 -6.97
CA ALA A 270 10.66 -7.26 -7.49
C ALA A 270 10.73 -7.41 -9.01
N HIS A 271 10.71 -8.66 -9.48
CA HIS A 271 10.71 -9.00 -10.90
C HIS A 271 9.48 -9.84 -11.23
N CYS A 272 8.56 -9.24 -12.00
CA CYS A 272 7.28 -9.81 -12.39
C CYS A 272 6.48 -10.35 -11.18
N SER A 273 6.68 -9.71 -10.02
CA SER A 273 5.97 -10.06 -8.78
C SER A 273 4.48 -9.71 -8.89
N GLY A 274 3.69 -10.31 -8.01
CA GLY A 274 2.28 -9.98 -7.80
C GLY A 274 1.87 -10.35 -6.37
N HIS A 275 0.59 -10.22 -6.05
CA HIS A 275 0.06 -10.39 -4.69
C HIS A 275 0.51 -11.69 -4.00
N GLN A 276 0.58 -12.80 -4.73
CA GLN A 276 1.05 -14.09 -4.21
C GLN A 276 2.50 -14.03 -3.70
N LEU A 277 3.41 -13.48 -4.51
CA LEU A 277 4.82 -13.37 -4.14
C LEU A 277 5.02 -12.29 -3.07
N ASN A 278 4.28 -11.18 -3.13
CA ASN A 278 4.30 -10.13 -2.12
C ASN A 278 3.87 -10.68 -0.74
N ASN A 279 2.78 -11.46 -0.67
CA ASN A 279 2.40 -12.14 0.57
C ASN A 279 3.40 -13.24 0.96
N GLY A 280 3.90 -13.98 -0.02
CA GLY A 280 4.91 -15.03 0.18
C GLY A 280 6.17 -14.51 0.86
N VAL A 281 6.66 -13.33 0.47
CA VAL A 281 7.86 -12.74 1.08
C VAL A 281 7.60 -12.21 2.48
N LEU A 282 6.40 -11.72 2.80
CA LEU A 282 6.02 -11.42 4.18
C LEU A 282 5.95 -12.69 5.04
N ARG A 283 5.35 -13.78 4.54
CA ARG A 283 5.34 -15.07 5.24
C ARG A 283 6.77 -15.59 5.49
N ALA A 284 7.67 -15.41 4.53
CA ALA A 284 9.08 -15.73 4.69
C ALA A 284 9.79 -14.81 5.71
N LEU A 285 9.51 -13.50 5.68
CA LEU A 285 10.01 -12.53 6.66
C LEU A 285 9.68 -12.96 8.09
N PHE A 286 8.40 -13.22 8.37
CA PHE A 286 7.93 -13.57 9.72
C PHE A 286 8.12 -15.05 10.09
N SER A 287 8.74 -15.86 9.24
CA SER A 287 9.02 -17.28 9.55
C SER A 287 10.13 -17.47 10.59
N SER A 288 10.91 -16.43 10.89
CA SER A 288 12.01 -16.46 11.85
C SER A 288 12.25 -15.09 12.47
N ASP A 289 12.46 -15.06 13.78
CA ASP A 289 12.83 -13.84 14.53
C ASP A 289 14.22 -13.31 14.13
N GLU A 290 15.05 -14.11 13.44
CA GLU A 290 16.35 -13.65 12.95
C GLU A 290 16.26 -12.75 11.70
N ASN A 291 15.09 -12.72 11.06
CA ASN A 291 14.88 -12.02 9.80
C ASN A 291 14.52 -10.55 9.99
N TRP A 292 14.04 -10.16 11.18
CA TRP A 292 13.51 -8.82 11.40
C TRP A 292 13.55 -8.41 12.87
N GLU A 293 13.41 -7.11 13.10
CA GLU A 293 13.19 -6.55 14.43
C GLU A 293 12.28 -5.33 14.37
N LEU A 294 11.66 -4.95 15.49
CA LEU A 294 10.98 -3.66 15.62
C LEU A 294 11.97 -2.59 16.05
N GLU A 295 11.92 -1.43 15.38
CA GLU A 295 12.64 -0.24 15.83
C GLU A 295 11.74 1.00 15.78
N PRO A 296 11.95 1.97 16.70
CA PRO A 296 11.26 3.26 16.64
C PRO A 296 11.65 4.04 15.40
N ILE A 297 10.67 4.64 14.72
CA ILE A 297 10.94 5.59 13.64
C ILE A 297 11.32 6.93 14.26
N ASN A 298 12.49 7.44 13.92
CA ASN A 298 12.96 8.76 14.34
C ASN A 298 12.84 9.76 13.19
N ASP A 299 12.40 10.98 13.49
CA ASP A 299 12.39 12.05 12.49
C ASP A 299 13.83 12.51 12.22
N SER A 300 14.32 12.29 11.00
CA SER A 300 15.64 12.75 10.56
C SER A 300 15.67 14.24 10.18
N ARG A 301 14.54 14.96 10.28
CA ARG A 301 14.45 16.40 9.96
C ARG A 301 15.14 17.32 10.98
N SER A 302 15.70 16.81 12.07
CA SER A 302 16.36 17.63 13.11
C SER A 302 17.74 18.19 12.73
N ASP A 303 18.28 17.89 11.54
CA ASP A 303 19.62 18.33 11.12
C ASP A 303 19.65 19.67 10.34
N TRP A 304 18.52 20.36 10.19
CA TRP A 304 18.51 21.73 9.65
C TRP A 304 18.94 22.73 10.75
N ILE A 305 20.25 22.88 10.94
CA ILE A 305 20.80 24.07 11.59
C ILE A 305 20.44 25.26 10.69
N GLU A 306 19.58 26.16 11.19
CA GLU A 306 19.37 27.47 10.58
C GLU A 306 20.73 28.12 10.35
N VAL A 307 21.11 28.32 9.09
CA VAL A 307 22.25 29.16 8.74
C VAL A 307 21.88 30.57 9.19
N PRO A 308 22.61 31.21 10.13
CA PRO A 308 22.29 32.56 10.55
C PRO A 308 22.31 33.47 9.34
N ALA A 309 21.24 34.24 9.15
CA ALA A 309 21.17 35.26 8.11
C ALA A 309 22.43 36.14 8.20
N ALA A 310 23.18 36.20 7.10
CA ALA A 310 24.34 37.07 7.00
C ALA A 310 23.91 38.50 7.33
N ALA A 311 24.55 39.10 8.33
CA ALA A 311 24.35 40.49 8.68
C ALA A 311 24.66 41.36 7.45
N GLU A 312 23.66 42.09 6.98
CA GLU A 312 23.83 43.13 5.97
C GLU A 312 24.80 44.20 6.52
N ALA A 313 25.80 44.55 5.70
CA ALA A 313 26.70 45.67 5.90
C ALA A 313 26.36 46.78 4.90
#